data_AF-A0A412KNC3-F1
#
_entry.id   AF-A0A412KNC3-F1
#
_cell.length_a   1.000
_cell.length_b   1.000
_cell.length_c   1.000
_cell.angle_alpha   90.00
_cell.angle_beta   90.00
_cell.angle_gamma   90.00
#
_symmetry.space_group_name_H-M   'P 1'
#
loop_
_entity.id
_entity.type
_entity.pdbx_description
1 polymer ?
#
loop_
_entity_poly.entity_id
_entity_poly.type
_entity_poly.pdbx_seq_one_letter_code
_entity_poly.pdbx_strand_id
1 'polypeptide(L)'
;MFVGREQELASLEEFYAKDGIGMTVIYGRRRIGKSTLITEFVKDKKTVFYTATKIGKTRNLELFSKQVLDLFMPGIENISFNSIEAVF
;
A
#
# COMPACT_ATOMS: atom_id res chain seq x y z
N MET A 1 12.44 -9.61 -13.26
CA MET A 1 13.70 -9.85 -12.53
C MET A 1 13.94 -8.64 -11.63
N PHE A 2 13.83 -8.81 -10.32
CA PHE A 2 14.20 -7.80 -9.32
C PHE A 2 15.69 -8.01 -9.00
N VAL A 3 16.50 -6.96 -9.08
CA VAL A 3 17.96 -7.07 -8.94
C VAL A 3 18.43 -6.12 -7.85
N GLY A 4 19.23 -6.66 -6.92
CA GLY A 4 19.66 -5.94 -5.71
C GLY A 4 18.53 -5.79 -4.68
N ARG A 5 18.80 -5.05 -3.60
CA ARG A 5 17.85 -4.79 -2.50
C ARG A 5 17.39 -6.03 -1.71
N GLU A 6 18.14 -7.13 -1.78
CA GLU A 6 17.80 -8.38 -1.09
C GLU A 6 17.72 -8.18 0.43
N GLN A 7 18.61 -7.36 1.00
CA GLN A 7 18.61 -7.06 2.43
C GLN A 7 17.38 -6.24 2.85
N GLU A 8 17.00 -5.22 2.08
CA GLU A 8 15.80 -4.43 2.38
C GLU A 8 14.52 -5.25 2.20
N LEU A 9 14.46 -6.10 1.17
CA LEU A 9 13.32 -7.00 0.97
C LEU A 9 13.20 -8.00 2.11
N ALA A 10 14.30 -8.65 2.50
CA ALA A 10 14.33 -9.56 3.64
C ALA A 10 13.91 -8.87 4.95
N SER A 11 14.32 -7.62 5.17
CA SER A 11 13.92 -6.84 6.34
C SER A 11 12.42 -6.55 6.37
N LEU A 12 11.80 -6.29 5.20
CA LEU A 12 10.36 -6.12 5.08
C LEU A 12 9.60 -7.43 5.33
N GLU A 13 10.10 -8.56 4.81
CA GLU A 13 9.50 -9.88 5.05
C GLU A 13 9.57 -10.29 6.51
N GLU A 14 10.73 -10.12 7.17
CA GLU A 14 10.89 -10.44 8.58
C GLU A 14 9.97 -9.58 9.46
N PHE A 15 9.81 -8.30 9.11
CA PHE A 15 8.88 -7.42 9.82
C PHE A 15 7.43 -7.83 9.60
N TYR A 16 7.06 -8.19 8.37
CA TYR A 16 5.71 -8.65 8.03
C TYR A 16 5.32 -9.98 8.69
N ALA A 17 6.29 -10.86 8.93
CA ALA A 17 6.07 -12.15 9.58
C ALA A 17 5.82 -12.05 11.10
N LYS A 18 6.06 -10.88 11.73
CA LYS A 18 5.82 -10.68 13.16
C LYS A 18 4.34 -10.45 13.42
N ASP A 19 3.83 -11.02 14.51
CA ASP A 19 2.45 -10.81 14.94
C ASP A 19 2.19 -9.35 15.31
N GLY A 20 0.96 -8.89 15.06
CA GLY A 20 0.48 -7.56 15.46
C GLY A 20 0.46 -6.54 14.32
N ILE A 21 0.39 -5.25 14.70
CA ILE A 21 0.32 -4.13 13.77
C ILE A 21 1.69 -3.48 13.67
N GLY A 22 2.14 -3.26 12.43
CA GLY A 22 3.43 -2.66 12.14
C GLY A 22 3.34 -1.49 11.19
N MET A 23 4.22 -0.51 11.36
CA MET A 23 4.41 0.61 10.43
C MET A 23 5.87 0.69 10.01
N THR A 24 6.13 0.62 8.70
CA THR A 24 7.47 0.77 8.13
C THR A 24 7.54 2.04 7.28
N VAL A 25 8.60 2.83 7.48
CA VAL A 25 8.87 4.03 6.68
C VAL A 25 10.03 3.76 5.73
N ILE A 26 9.79 3.87 4.43
CA ILE A 26 10.81 3.70 3.38
C ILE A 26 11.15 5.07 2.80
N TYR A 27 12.39 5.52 2.98
CA TYR A 27 12.87 6.82 2.51
C TYR A 27 14.11 6.69 1.62
N GLY A 28 14.47 7.78 0.94
CA GLY A 28 15.64 7.85 0.06
C GLY A 28 15.43 8.74 -1.17
N ARG A 29 16.47 8.94 -1.99
CA ARG A 29 16.44 9.86 -3.14
C ARG A 29 15.37 9.49 -4.18
N ARG A 30 14.97 10.46 -5.01
CA ARG A 30 14.05 10.21 -6.14
C ARG A 30 14.68 9.19 -7.10
N ARG A 31 13.87 8.26 -7.65
CA ARG A 31 14.27 7.23 -8.64
C ARG A 31 15.28 6.16 -8.17
N ILE A 32 15.46 5.96 -6.87
CA ILE A 32 16.32 4.87 -6.34
C ILE A 32 15.63 3.50 -6.25
N GLY A 33 14.45 3.32 -6.85
CA GLY A 33 13.74 2.03 -6.86
C GLY A 33 12.86 1.72 -5.64
N LYS A 34 12.52 2.72 -4.80
CA LYS A 34 11.64 2.50 -3.63
C LYS A 34 10.28 1.90 -3.99
N SER A 35 9.60 2.48 -4.99
CA SER A 35 8.31 1.96 -5.44
C SER A 35 8.45 0.53 -5.96
N THR A 36 9.53 0.23 -6.68
CA THR A 36 9.84 -1.12 -7.15
C THR A 36 10.02 -2.10 -5.99
N LEU A 37 10.74 -1.72 -4.92
CA LEU A 37 10.88 -2.53 -3.72
C LEU A 37 9.53 -2.84 -3.07
N ILE A 38 8.67 -1.82 -2.90
CA ILE A 38 7.33 -2.02 -2.31
C ILE A 38 6.49 -2.92 -3.23
N THR A 39 6.49 -2.65 -4.54
CA THR A 39 5.75 -3.48 -5.51
C THR A 39 6.23 -4.92 -5.52
N GLU A 40 7.54 -5.17 -5.36
CA GLU A 40 8.08 -6.53 -5.24
C GLU A 40 7.63 -7.21 -3.94
N PHE A 41 7.77 -6.52 -2.81
CA PHE A 41 7.39 -7.02 -1.48
C PHE A 41 5.92 -7.45 -1.40
N VAL A 42 5.01 -6.77 -2.09
CA VAL A 42 3.57 -6.99 -1.94
C VAL A 42 2.96 -8.00 -2.93
N LYS A 43 3.73 -8.54 -3.89
CA LYS A 43 3.19 -9.35 -5.01
C LYS A 43 2.30 -10.51 -4.58
N ASP A 44 2.73 -11.24 -3.55
CA ASP A 44 2.05 -12.46 -3.08
C ASP A 44 1.28 -12.21 -1.77
N LYS A 45 0.93 -10.95 -1.49
CA LYS A 45 0.25 -10.51 -0.27
C LYS A 45 -1.06 -9.82 -0.61
N LYS A 46 -2.11 -10.08 0.18
CA LYS A 46 -3.38 -9.33 0.07
C LYS A 46 -3.13 -7.87 0.44
N THR A 47 -3.06 -7.00 -0.56
CA THR A 47 -2.51 -5.64 -0.40
C THR A 47 -3.40 -4.58 -1.02
N VAL A 48 -3.68 -3.52 -0.26
CA VAL A 48 -4.19 -2.26 -0.80
C VAL A 48 -3.00 -1.37 -1.16
N PHE A 49 -2.78 -1.15 -2.45
CA PHE A 49 -1.72 -0.25 -2.93
C PHE A 49 -2.32 1.09 -3.36
N TYR A 50 -1.96 2.16 -2.65
CA TYR A 50 -2.49 3.50 -2.87
C TYR A 50 -1.37 4.54 -2.92
N THR A 51 -1.40 5.43 -3.92
CA THR A 51 -0.48 6.56 -4.03
C THR A 51 -1.25 7.85 -3.81
N ALA A 52 -1.06 8.48 -2.65
CA ALA A 52 -1.61 9.80 -2.38
C ALA A 52 -1.01 10.83 -3.34
N THR A 53 -1.86 11.69 -3.91
CA THR A 53 -1.43 12.77 -4.79
C THR A 53 -1.71 14.13 -4.15
N LYS A 54 -1.21 15.21 -4.75
CA LYS A 54 -1.44 16.60 -4.30
C LYS A 54 -2.86 17.10 -4.60
N ILE A 55 -3.86 16.27 -4.30
CA ILE A 55 -5.28 16.60 -4.38
C ILE A 55 -5.84 16.76 -2.96
N GLY A 56 -7.03 17.34 -2.83
CA GLY A 56 -7.69 17.51 -1.53
C GLY A 56 -7.89 16.19 -0.77
N LYS A 57 -8.00 16.26 0.55
CA LYS A 57 -8.22 15.10 1.45
C LYS A 57 -9.39 14.24 0.98
N THR A 58 -10.52 14.86 0.64
CA THR A 58 -11.73 14.17 0.19
C THR A 58 -11.48 13.31 -1.05
N ARG A 59 -10.81 13.88 -2.06
CA ARG A 59 -10.53 13.13 -3.29
C ARG A 59 -9.52 12.01 -3.06
N ASN A 60 -8.54 12.20 -2.18
CA ASN A 60 -7.64 11.12 -1.80
C ASN A 60 -8.39 9.98 -1.09
N LEU A 61 -9.36 10.31 -0.21
CA LEU A 61 -10.19 9.31 0.47
C LEU A 61 -11.08 8.53 -0.51
N GLU A 62 -11.70 9.20 -1.49
CA GLU A 62 -12.49 8.53 -2.54
C GLU A 62 -11.64 7.53 -3.33
N LEU A 63 -10.45 7.93 -3.77
CA LEU A 63 -9.55 7.07 -4.53
C LEU A 63 -9.03 5.90 -3.68
N PHE A 64 -8.69 6.16 -2.41
CA PHE A 64 -8.30 5.11 -1.48
C PHE A 64 -9.45 4.12 -1.23
N SER A 65 -10.66 4.63 -1.00
CA SER A 65 -11.87 3.83 -0.80
C SER A 65 -12.10 2.87 -1.95
N LYS A 66 -11.93 3.35 -3.19
CA LYS A 66 -12.05 2.52 -4.39
C LYS A 66 -11.04 1.36 -4.38
N GLN A 67 -9.77 1.64 -4.07
CA GLN A 67 -8.73 0.59 -4.01
C GLN A 67 -9.02 -0.47 -2.94
N VAL A 68 -9.64 -0.08 -1.82
CA VAL A 68 -10.07 -1.03 -0.79
C VAL A 68 -11.25 -1.87 -1.28
N LEU A 69 -12.30 -1.24 -1.79
CA LEU A 69 -13.50 -1.95 -2.26
C LEU A 69 -13.19 -2.92 -3.40
N ASP A 70 -12.34 -2.53 -4.35
CA ASP A 70 -11.91 -3.39 -5.45
C ASP A 70 -11.22 -4.67 -4.95
N LEU A 71 -10.52 -4.62 -3.80
CA LEU A 71 -9.83 -5.77 -3.20
C LEU A 71 -10.74 -6.65 -2.34
N PHE A 72 -11.66 -6.05 -1.57
CA PHE A 72 -12.44 -6.78 -0.57
C PHE A 72 -13.86 -7.14 -1.03
N MET A 73 -14.45 -6.34 -1.92
CA MET A 73 -15.84 -6.48 -2.39
C MET A 73 -15.93 -6.24 -3.90
N PRO A 74 -15.28 -7.09 -4.73
CA PRO A 74 -15.27 -6.90 -6.17
C PRO A 74 -16.71 -6.94 -6.73
N GLY A 75 -17.06 -5.96 -7.56
CA GLY A 75 -18.39 -5.83 -8.17
C GLY A 75 -19.34 -4.87 -7.44
N ILE A 76 -18.92 -4.28 -6.32
CA ILE A 76 -19.65 -3.17 -5.69
C ILE A 76 -19.15 -1.85 -6.27
N GLU A 77 -20.01 -1.18 -7.04
CA GLU A 77 -19.74 0.15 -7.60
C GLU A 77 -20.43 1.26 -6.79
N ASN A 78 -19.90 2.48 -6.88
CA ASN A 78 -20.48 3.71 -6.31
C ASN A 78 -20.58 3.77 -4.78
N ILE A 79 -19.79 2.97 -4.06
CA ILE A 79 -19.61 3.12 -2.61
C ILE A 79 -18.28 3.81 -2.34
N SER A 80 -18.28 4.77 -1.41
CA SER A 80 -17.07 5.39 -0.88
C SER A 80 -17.18 5.51 0.62
N PHE A 81 -16.07 5.36 1.33
CA PHE A 81 -16.04 5.59 2.76
C PHE A 81 -16.08 7.10 3.03
N ASN A 82 -16.87 7.51 4.03
CA ASN A 82 -17.02 8.92 4.41
C ASN A 82 -15.87 9.42 5.30
N SER A 83 -15.07 8.51 5.84
CA SER A 83 -13.88 8.82 6.63
C SER A 83 -12.84 7.69 6.53
N ILE A 84 -11.61 7.92 6.99
CA ILE A 84 -10.55 6.89 7.01
C ILE A 84 -10.89 5.82 8.04
N GLU A 85 -11.47 6.22 9.16
CA GLU A 85 -11.87 5.33 10.25
C GLU A 85 -12.95 4.35 9.80
N ALA A 86 -13.80 4.72 8.83
CA ALA A 86 -14.79 3.81 8.26
C ALA A 86 -14.18 2.72 7.36
N VAL A 87 -12.91 2.86 6.96
CA VAL A 87 -12.19 1.90 6.12
C VAL A 87 -11.58 0.77 6.96
N PHE A 88 -11.23 1.04 8.22
CA PHE A 88 -10.56 0.12 9.14
C PHE A 88 -11.54 -0.52 10.11
#